data_AF-A0A7V9ITU5-F1
#
_entry.id   AF-A0A7V9ITU5-F1
#
_cell.length_a   1.000
_cell.length_b   1.000
_cell.length_c   1.000
_cell.angle_alpha   90.00
_cell.angle_beta   90.00
_cell.angle_gamma   90.00
#
_symmetry.space_group_name_H-M   'P 1'
#
loop_
_entity.id
_entity.type
_entity.pdbx_description
1 polymer ?
#
loop_
_entity_poly.entity_id
_entity_poly.type
_entity_poly.pdbx_seq_one_letter_code
_entity_poly.pdbx_strand_id
1 'polypeptide(L)' 'MISKDVVIIGTGFSGLGMAVKLLESGRDDFVVLEKADDVGGTWRDNTYPG' A
#
# COMPACT_ATOMS: atom_id res chain seq x y z
N MET A 1 13.32 14.31 9.21
CA MET A 1 12.65 13.00 9.37
C MET A 1 11.22 13.17 8.90
N ILE A 2 10.71 12.33 8.01
CA ILE A 2 9.29 12.38 7.59
C ILE A 2 8.48 11.85 8.77
N SER A 3 7.54 12.64 9.28
CA SER A 3 6.56 12.21 10.29
C SER A 3 5.24 11.95 9.60
N LYS A 4 4.59 10.83 9.92
CA LYS A 4 3.28 10.43 9.42
C LYS A 4 2.46 9.83 10.54
N ASP A 5 1.17 10.11 10.57
CA ASP A 5 0.24 9.53 11.54
C ASP A 5 0.04 8.02 11.33
N VAL A 6 0.10 7.56 10.07
CA VAL A 6 -0.08 6.15 9.71
C VAL A 6 0.98 5.71 8.69
N VAL A 7 1.53 4.52 8.91
CA VAL A 7 2.42 3.83 7.97
C VAL A 7 1.77 2.52 7.56
N ILE A 8 1.56 2.33 6.26
CA ILE A 8 1.06 1.09 5.66
C ILE A 8 2.24 0.39 4.97
N ILE A 9 2.44 -0.90 5.26
CA ILE A 9 3.50 -1.71 4.65
C ILE A 9 2.89 -2.65 3.62
N GLY A 10 3.32 -2.51 2.37
CA GLY A 10 2.90 -3.30 1.21
C GLY A 10 1.88 -2.59 0.33
N THR A 11 2.03 -2.76 -0.98
CA THR A 11 1.14 -2.20 -2.03
C THR A 11 0.33 -3.28 -2.75
N GLY A 12 -0.02 -4.35 -2.04
CA GLY A 12 -1.05 -5.29 -2.46
C GLY A 12 -2.47 -4.75 -2.21
N PHE A 13 -3.50 -5.54 -2.51
CA PHE A 13 -4.90 -5.10 -2.37
C PHE A 13 -5.26 -4.61 -0.96
N SER A 14 -4.76 -5.25 0.09
CA SER A 14 -5.04 -4.84 1.47
C SER A 14 -4.43 -3.47 1.79
N GLY A 15 -3.18 -3.22 1.39
CA GLY A 15 -2.49 -1.96 1.63
C GLY A 15 -3.12 -0.80 0.86
N LEU A 16 -3.41 -1.01 -0.43
CA LEU A 16 -4.11 -0.01 -1.25
C LEU A 16 -5.54 0.21 -0.77
N GLY A 17 -6.25 -0.85 -0.37
CA GLY A 17 -7.59 -0.74 0.22
C GLY A 17 -7.59 0.07 1.52
N MET A 18 -6.59 -0.12 2.39
CA MET A 18 -6.43 0.69 3.60
C MET A 18 -6.18 2.16 3.27
N ALA A 19 -5.31 2.45 2.29
CA ALA A 19 -5.05 3.81 1.83
C ALA A 19 -6.33 4.49 1.30
N VAL A 20 -7.12 3.79 0.49
CA VAL A 20 -8.43 4.28 0.03
C VAL A 20 -9.36 4.58 1.20
N LYS A 21 -9.44 3.69 2.20
CA LYS A 21 -10.29 3.93 3.38
C LYS A 21 -9.85 5.11 4.23
N LEU A 22 -8.54 5.35 4.36
CA LEU A 22 -8.03 6.54 5.03
C LEU A 22 -8.46 7.82 4.29
N LEU A 23 -8.28 7.85 2.96
CA LEU A 23 -8.71 8.97 2.12
C LEU A 23 -10.22 9.22 2.22
N GLU A 24 -11.04 8.17 2.12
CA GLU A 24 -12.51 8.27 2.28
C GLU A 24 -12.91 8.81 3.66
N SER A 25 -12.12 8.55 4.70
CA SER A 25 -12.34 9.06 6.06
C SER A 25 -11.79 10.47 6.31
N GLY A 26 -11.20 11.11 5.29
CA GLY A 26 -10.57 12.43 5.41
C GLY A 26 -9.22 12.41 6.13
N ARG A 27 -8.54 11.26 6.19
CA ARG A 27 -7.22 11.10 6.80
C ARG A 27 -6.19 10.89 5.68
N ASP A 28 -5.44 11.93 5.35
CA ASP A 28 -4.47 11.92 4.25
C ASP A 28 -2.99 11.97 4.70
N ASP A 29 -2.73 12.14 6.01
CA ASP A 29 -1.36 12.07 6.55
C ASP A 29 -0.88 10.63 6.77
N PHE A 30 -0.65 9.92 5.68
CA PHE A 30 -0.09 8.58 5.71
C PHE A 30 0.96 8.36 4.63
N VAL A 31 1.66 7.25 4.72
CA VAL A 31 2.56 6.74 3.68
C VAL A 31 2.34 5.25 3.46
N VAL A 32 2.42 4.81 2.22
CA VAL A 32 2.44 3.40 1.83
C VAL A 32 3.85 3.08 1.36
N LEU A 33 4.47 2.07 1.96
CA LEU A 33 5.83 1.65 1.62
C LEU A 33 5.80 0.28 0.97
N GLU A 34 6.49 0.13 -0.16
CA GLU A 34 6.67 -1.13 -0.87
C GLU A 34 8.15 -1.45 -0.99
N LYS A 35 8.49 -2.73 -0.86
CA LYS A 35 9.87 -3.19 -1.04
C LYS A 35 10.22 -3.33 -2.52
N ALA A 36 9.27 -3.78 -3.33
CA ALA A 36 9.43 -3.89 -4.78
C ALA A 36 9.44 -2.53 -5.49
N ASP A 37 9.86 -2.53 -6.75
CA ASP A 37 9.98 -1.32 -7.57
C ASP A 37 8.64 -0.83 -8.14
N ASP A 38 7.56 -1.60 -7.99
CA ASP A 38 6.22 -1.27 -8.49
C ASP A 38 5.12 -1.83 -7.57
N VAL A 39 3.87 -1.42 -7.74
CA VAL A 39 2.72 -1.87 -6.96
C VAL A 39 2.24 -3.29 -7.34
N GLY A 40 1.46 -3.94 -6.47
CA GLY A 40 0.72 -5.16 -6.82
C GLY A 40 0.81 -6.31 -5.83
N GLY A 41 1.83 -6.33 -4.97
CA GLY A 41 2.01 -7.40 -3.97
C GLY A 41 2.03 -8.79 -4.61
N THR A 42 1.22 -9.71 -4.08
CA THR A 42 1.10 -11.09 -4.58
C THR A 42 0.92 -11.17 -6.10
N TRP A 43 0.14 -10.26 -6.71
CA TRP A 43 -0.21 -10.32 -8.13
C TRP A 43 0.91 -9.88 -9.07
N ARG A 44 1.82 -9.05 -8.56
CA ARG A 44 3.06 -8.69 -9.25
C ARG A 44 4.12 -9.76 -9.04
N ASP A 45 4.31 -10.19 -7.78
CA ASP A 45 5.40 -11.08 -7.40
C ASP A 45 5.22 -12.51 -7.91
N ASN A 46 3.97 -12.97 -8.09
CA ASN A 46 3.66 -14.34 -8.46
C ASN A 46 3.05 -14.38 -9.85
N THR A 47 3.88 -14.69 -10.83
CA THR A 47 3.46 -15.07 -12.19
C THR A 47 3.97 -16.47 -12.47
N TYR A 48 3.06 -17.44 -12.44
CA TYR A 48 3.33 -18.83 -12.81
C TYR A 48 2.26 -19.29 -13.81
N PRO A 49 2.53 -20.31 -14.66
CA PRO A 49 1.50 -20.93 -15.47
C PRO A 49 0.38 -21.47 -14.56
N GLY A 50 -0.86 -21.07 -14.84
CA GLY A 50 -2.03 -21.34 -13.99
C GLY A 50 -2.26 -22.80 -13.66
#